data_AF-A0AAQ4PZU1-F1
#
_entry.id   AF-A0AAQ4PZU1-F1
#
_cell.length_a   1.000
_cell.length_b   1.000
_cell.length_c   1.000
_cell.angle_alpha   90.00
_cell.angle_beta   90.00
_cell.angle_gamma   90.00
#
_symmetry.space_group_name_H-M   'P 1'
#
loop_
_entity.id
_entity.type
_entity.pdbx_description
1 polymer ?
#
loop_
_entity_poly.entity_id
_entity_poly.type
_entity_poly.pdbx_seq_one_letter_code
_entity_poly.pdbx_strand_id
1 'polypeptide(L)'
;MPSLSEQLQEVRSRAEVCLYSGGRAGEVLSQYSGVINMILRLSFSAFLPQTLASLQRLSTALNILEKYGCNLTNPNRPKYWRTVKHNNPVFRATVDAIQGGRAVLCLYGYSNQLADGLSFPDDVTDPDVGCVAAVTLEVMSLRIELEMLIKVCVCVLCIAIELQGQGLSTVALKCKTQMDLRHLRGSSRVRPLL
;
A
#
# COMPACT_ATOMS: atom_id res chain seq x y z
N MET A 1 -16.35 -17.43 -26.49
CA MET A 1 -16.08 -17.50 -25.04
C MET A 1 -17.21 -16.78 -24.35
N PRO A 2 -17.94 -17.43 -23.41
CA PRO A 2 -18.99 -16.75 -22.66
C PRO A 2 -18.39 -15.60 -21.84
N SER A 3 -19.13 -14.51 -21.74
CA SER A 3 -18.78 -13.34 -20.95
C SER A 3 -18.85 -13.64 -19.45
N LEU A 4 -18.14 -12.85 -18.65
CA LEU A 4 -18.13 -12.98 -17.18
C LEU A 4 -19.54 -12.92 -16.58
N SER A 5 -20.38 -12.05 -17.14
CA SER A 5 -21.78 -11.90 -16.74
C SER A 5 -22.57 -13.19 -16.98
N GLU A 6 -22.37 -13.83 -18.13
CA GLU A 6 -23.06 -15.08 -18.47
C GLU A 6 -22.61 -16.23 -17.56
N GLN A 7 -21.33 -16.29 -17.20
CA GLN A 7 -20.80 -17.31 -16.29
C GLN A 7 -21.29 -17.13 -14.85
N LEU A 8 -21.42 -15.90 -14.35
CA LEU A 8 -22.00 -15.62 -13.03
C LEU A 8 -23.50 -15.92 -12.98
N GLN A 9 -24.23 -15.58 -14.05
CA GLN A 9 -25.65 -15.85 -14.19
C GLN A 9 -25.94 -17.37 -14.18
N GLU A 10 -25.11 -18.15 -14.88
CA GLU A 10 -25.19 -19.61 -14.94
C GLU A 10 -25.02 -20.24 -13.55
N VAL A 11 -24.01 -19.83 -12.78
CA VAL A 11 -23.79 -20.41 -11.44
C VAL A 11 -24.87 -19.99 -10.46
N ARG A 12 -25.35 -18.74 -10.54
CA ARG A 12 -26.50 -18.28 -9.75
C ARG A 12 -27.75 -19.09 -10.05
N SER A 13 -28.05 -19.31 -11.34
CA SER A 13 -29.20 -20.11 -11.77
C SER A 13 -29.13 -21.55 -11.25
N ARG A 14 -27.95 -22.17 -11.27
CA ARG A 14 -27.73 -23.53 -10.72
C ARG A 14 -27.91 -23.59 -9.21
N ALA A 15 -27.43 -22.58 -8.48
CA ALA A 15 -27.60 -22.47 -7.03
C ALA A 15 -29.07 -22.26 -6.64
N GLU A 16 -29.79 -21.42 -7.37
CA GLU A 16 -31.23 -21.21 -7.19
C GLU A 16 -32.02 -22.51 -7.44
N VAL A 17 -31.73 -23.23 -8.54
CA VAL A 17 -32.38 -24.52 -8.83
C VAL A 17 -32.12 -25.54 -7.73
N CYS A 18 -30.89 -25.63 -7.22
CA CYS A 18 -30.52 -26.57 -6.16
C CYS A 18 -31.27 -26.30 -4.84
N LEU A 19 -31.50 -25.02 -4.51
CA LEU A 19 -32.29 -24.61 -3.35
C LEU A 19 -33.79 -24.93 -3.52
N TYR A 20 -34.34 -24.70 -4.72
CA TYR A 20 -35.75 -25.00 -5.01
C TYR A 20 -36.07 -26.50 -5.06
N SER A 21 -35.12 -27.35 -5.47
CA SER A 21 -35.30 -28.80 -5.54
C SER A 21 -35.08 -29.54 -4.21
N GLY A 22 -34.91 -28.82 -3.09
CA GLY A 22 -34.66 -29.44 -1.78
C GLY A 22 -33.25 -30.00 -1.59
N GLY A 23 -32.27 -29.46 -2.33
CA GLY A 23 -30.86 -29.86 -2.23
C GLY A 23 -30.29 -29.59 -0.84
N ARG A 24 -29.33 -30.43 -0.41
CA ARG A 24 -28.68 -30.27 0.90
C ARG A 24 -27.77 -29.04 0.88
N ALA A 25 -27.65 -28.34 2.01
CA ALA A 25 -26.79 -27.14 2.14
C ALA A 25 -25.34 -27.36 1.65
N GLY A 26 -24.80 -28.57 1.72
CA GLY A 26 -23.49 -28.93 1.20
C GLY A 26 -23.35 -28.88 -0.33
N GLU A 27 -24.42 -29.13 -1.09
CA GLU A 27 -24.40 -29.09 -2.56
C GLU A 27 -24.42 -27.64 -3.07
N VAL A 28 -25.13 -26.77 -2.37
CA VAL A 28 -25.14 -25.32 -2.61
C VAL A 28 -23.75 -24.72 -2.35
N LEU A 29 -23.10 -25.09 -1.24
CA LEU A 29 -21.73 -24.65 -0.91
C LEU A 29 -20.70 -25.11 -1.95
N SER A 30 -20.86 -26.30 -2.54
CA SER A 30 -20.02 -26.80 -3.63
C SER A 30 -20.16 -25.96 -4.92
N GLN A 31 -21.37 -25.50 -5.24
CA GLN A 31 -21.59 -24.60 -6.39
C GLN A 31 -21.02 -23.20 -6.15
N TYR A 32 -21.10 -22.68 -4.91
CA TYR A 32 -20.43 -21.43 -4.52
C TYR A 32 -18.91 -21.56 -4.52
N SER A 33 -18.34 -22.74 -4.25
CA SER A 33 -16.90 -22.99 -4.40
C SER A 33 -16.40 -22.71 -5.83
N GLY A 34 -17.24 -22.93 -6.85
CA GLY A 34 -16.95 -22.56 -8.24
C GLY A 34 -16.89 -21.05 -8.48
N VAL A 35 -17.84 -20.31 -7.90
CA VAL A 35 -17.86 -18.83 -7.95
C VAL A 35 -16.71 -18.24 -7.15
N ILE A 36 -16.45 -18.77 -5.96
CA ILE A 36 -15.31 -18.39 -5.13
C ILE A 36 -14.01 -18.68 -5.90
N ASN A 37 -13.83 -19.87 -6.49
CA ASN A 37 -12.67 -20.16 -7.32
C ASN A 37 -12.57 -19.27 -8.56
N MET A 38 -13.69 -18.83 -9.14
CA MET A 38 -13.71 -17.92 -10.28
C MET A 38 -13.35 -16.48 -9.87
N ILE A 39 -13.94 -15.96 -8.79
CA ILE A 39 -13.61 -14.66 -8.18
C ILE A 39 -12.16 -14.65 -7.71
N LEU A 40 -11.71 -15.73 -7.10
CA LEU A 40 -10.32 -15.94 -6.71
C LEU A 40 -9.44 -15.98 -7.95
N ARG A 41 -9.74 -16.73 -9.01
CA ARG A 41 -8.95 -16.75 -10.26
C ARG A 41 -8.86 -15.36 -10.90
N LEU A 42 -9.97 -14.62 -10.99
CA LEU A 42 -10.01 -13.25 -11.51
C LEU A 42 -9.19 -12.28 -10.63
N SER A 43 -9.17 -12.51 -9.32
CA SER A 43 -8.35 -11.75 -8.37
C SER A 43 -6.88 -12.21 -8.35
N PHE A 44 -6.58 -13.47 -8.66
CA PHE A 44 -5.28 -14.12 -8.37
C PHE A 44 -4.34 -14.19 -9.58
N SER A 45 -4.86 -14.33 -10.81
CA SER A 45 -4.01 -14.77 -11.93
C SER A 45 -3.25 -13.68 -12.70
N ALA A 46 -3.44 -12.38 -12.41
CA ALA A 46 -2.71 -11.35 -13.16
C ALA A 46 -2.42 -10.04 -12.41
N PHE A 47 -3.21 -9.67 -11.41
CA PHE A 47 -3.17 -8.29 -10.90
C PHE A 47 -2.51 -8.14 -9.52
N LEU A 48 -2.57 -9.13 -8.63
CA LEU A 48 -2.21 -8.89 -7.23
C LEU A 48 -0.72 -8.81 -6.87
N PRO A 49 0.23 -9.61 -7.40
CA PRO A 49 1.62 -9.51 -6.96
C PRO A 49 2.27 -8.17 -7.35
N GLN A 50 2.04 -7.70 -8.59
CA GLN A 50 2.54 -6.43 -9.09
C GLN A 50 1.82 -5.24 -8.43
N THR A 51 0.51 -5.36 -8.19
CA THR A 51 -0.26 -4.35 -7.44
C THR A 51 0.19 -4.28 -5.99
N LEU A 52 0.35 -5.41 -5.31
CA LEU A 52 0.83 -5.47 -3.92
C LEU A 52 2.23 -4.88 -3.78
N ALA A 53 3.15 -5.20 -4.70
CA ALA A 53 4.48 -4.60 -4.72
C ALA A 53 4.41 -3.07 -4.93
N SER A 54 3.49 -2.60 -5.76
CA SER A 54 3.29 -1.16 -5.99
C SER A 54 2.66 -0.46 -4.80
N LEU A 55 1.68 -1.07 -4.12
CA LEU A 55 1.09 -0.58 -2.87
C LEU A 55 2.15 -0.51 -1.76
N GLN A 56 3.02 -1.52 -1.65
CA GLN A 56 4.13 -1.53 -0.70
C GLN A 56 5.16 -0.42 -1.01
N ARG A 57 5.44 -0.18 -2.29
CA ARG A 57 6.32 0.92 -2.73
C ARG A 57 5.71 2.28 -2.37
N LEU A 58 4.41 2.46 -2.60
CA LEU A 58 3.68 3.68 -2.24
C LEU A 58 3.67 3.90 -0.72
N SER A 59 3.33 2.88 0.07
CA SER A 59 3.39 2.93 1.54
C SER A 59 4.79 3.32 2.04
N THR A 60 5.85 2.79 1.41
CA THR A 60 7.24 3.13 1.75
C THR A 60 7.55 4.59 1.43
N ALA A 61 7.11 5.11 0.28
CA ALA A 61 7.29 6.51 -0.08
C ALA A 61 6.52 7.45 0.86
N LEU A 62 5.28 7.12 1.21
CA LEU A 62 4.48 7.89 2.17
C LEU A 62 5.12 7.92 3.57
N ASN A 63 5.72 6.83 4.02
CA ASN A 63 6.49 6.81 5.28
C ASN A 63 7.69 7.79 5.26
N ILE A 64 8.36 7.94 4.11
CA ILE A 64 9.44 8.94 3.97
C ILE A 64 8.88 10.36 3.91
N LEU A 65 7.77 10.57 3.20
CA LEU A 65 7.08 11.88 3.13
C LEU A 65 6.53 12.32 4.50
N GLU A 66 5.99 11.40 5.29
CA GLU A 66 5.60 11.63 6.68
C GLU A 66 6.80 12.11 7.51
N LYS A 67 7.96 11.47 7.36
CA LYS A 67 9.19 11.90 8.07
C LYS A 67 9.62 13.31 7.68
N TYR A 68 9.49 13.70 6.41
CA TYR A 68 9.76 15.08 6.00
C TYR A 68 8.80 16.06 6.69
N GLY A 69 7.50 15.77 6.69
CA GLY A 69 6.49 16.57 7.38
C GLY A 69 6.76 16.70 8.88
N CYS A 70 6.97 15.57 9.57
CA CYS A 70 7.29 15.53 11.00
C CYS A 70 8.59 16.26 11.35
N ASN A 71 9.60 16.25 10.48
CA ASN A 71 10.83 17.01 10.70
C ASN A 71 10.60 18.52 10.66
N LEU A 72 9.68 18.99 9.80
CA LEU A 72 9.35 20.41 9.64
C LEU A 72 8.46 20.93 10.79
N THR A 73 7.59 20.09 11.34
CA THR A 73 6.76 20.44 12.51
C THR A 73 7.51 20.36 13.83
N ASN A 74 8.64 19.65 13.89
CA ASN A 74 9.44 19.52 15.11
C ASN A 74 10.17 20.84 15.44
N PRO A 75 10.06 21.40 16.66
CA PRO A 75 10.83 22.58 17.05
C PRO A 75 12.35 22.42 16.91
N ASN A 76 12.85 21.19 17.06
CA ASN A 76 14.26 20.83 16.91
C ASN A 76 14.54 20.24 15.51
N ARG A 77 14.22 21.01 14.46
CA ARG A 77 14.35 20.59 13.05
C ARG A 77 15.80 20.18 12.72
N PRO A 78 16.02 19.21 11.81
CA PRO A 78 17.35 18.89 11.30
C PRO A 78 18.03 20.10 10.67
N LYS A 79 19.37 20.22 10.80
CA LYS A 79 20.16 21.38 10.31
C LYS A 79 19.90 21.73 8.84
N TYR A 80 19.71 20.75 7.97
CA TYR A 80 19.55 20.92 6.52
C TYR A 80 18.10 20.75 6.06
N TRP A 81 17.12 21.10 6.90
CA TRP A 81 15.69 20.94 6.59
C TRP A 81 15.22 21.71 5.36
N ARG A 82 15.90 22.78 4.97
CA ARG A 82 15.50 23.69 3.87
C ARG A 82 15.62 23.07 2.48
N THR A 83 16.35 21.97 2.32
CA THR A 83 16.66 21.41 1.00
C THR A 83 16.48 19.90 0.99
N VAL A 84 15.91 19.38 -0.10
CA VAL A 84 15.83 17.96 -0.40
C VAL A 84 16.59 17.70 -1.69
N LYS A 85 17.61 16.84 -1.64
CA LYS A 85 18.41 16.47 -2.81
C LYS A 85 17.87 15.21 -3.48
N HIS A 86 17.64 15.26 -4.78
CA HIS A 86 17.20 14.14 -5.61
C HIS A 86 18.26 13.03 -5.73
N ASN A 87 19.55 13.38 -5.62
CA ASN A 87 20.63 12.39 -5.65
C ASN A 87 20.74 11.56 -4.35
N ASN A 88 20.01 11.93 -3.29
CA ASN A 88 20.00 11.17 -2.06
C ASN A 88 19.45 9.74 -2.32
N PRO A 89 20.19 8.66 -2.00
CA PRO A 89 19.77 7.31 -2.35
C PRO A 89 18.43 6.89 -1.76
N VAL A 90 18.11 7.37 -0.55
CA VAL A 90 16.83 7.07 0.11
C VAL A 90 15.71 7.77 -0.63
N PHE A 91 15.87 9.06 -0.94
CA PHE A 91 14.89 9.83 -1.70
C PHE A 91 14.63 9.18 -3.07
N ARG A 92 15.72 8.89 -3.82
CA ARG A 92 15.65 8.32 -5.16
C ARG A 92 14.96 6.95 -5.19
N ALA A 93 15.22 6.10 -4.21
CA ALA A 93 14.63 4.76 -4.14
C ALA A 93 13.17 4.75 -3.64
N THR A 94 12.67 5.86 -3.08
CA THR A 94 11.36 5.92 -2.43
C THR A 94 10.46 6.99 -3.02
N VAL A 95 10.62 8.24 -2.61
CA VAL A 95 9.77 9.37 -3.00
C VAL A 95 9.88 9.65 -4.51
N ASP A 96 11.08 9.57 -5.08
CA ASP A 96 11.28 9.80 -6.52
C ASP A 96 10.81 8.63 -7.39
N ALA A 97 10.63 7.46 -6.78
CA ALA A 97 10.19 6.24 -7.45
C ALA A 97 8.66 6.20 -7.63
N ILE A 98 7.93 7.19 -7.12
CA ILE A 98 6.47 7.31 -7.28
C ILE A 98 6.11 8.61 -7.99
N GLN A 99 5.07 8.54 -8.84
CA GLN A 99 4.51 9.73 -9.44
C GLN A 99 3.88 10.62 -8.35
N GLY A 100 4.14 11.93 -8.41
CA GLY A 100 3.60 12.89 -7.46
C GLY A 100 4.36 13.03 -6.13
N GLY A 101 5.37 12.18 -5.85
CA GLY A 101 6.14 12.28 -4.60
C GLY A 101 6.79 13.65 -4.38
N ARG A 102 7.38 14.23 -5.44
CA ARG A 102 7.92 15.60 -5.43
C ARG A 102 6.84 16.67 -5.22
N ALA A 103 5.65 16.47 -5.77
CA ALA A 103 4.54 17.42 -5.60
C ALA A 103 4.10 17.51 -4.12
N VAL A 104 4.12 16.40 -3.39
CA VAL A 104 3.87 16.41 -1.93
C VAL A 104 4.92 17.25 -1.19
N LEU A 105 6.19 17.20 -1.60
CA LEU A 105 7.21 18.09 -1.02
C LEU A 105 6.93 19.56 -1.33
N CYS A 106 6.44 19.89 -2.53
CA CYS A 106 6.01 21.25 -2.84
C CYS A 106 4.87 21.71 -1.92
N LEU A 107 3.94 20.82 -1.55
CA LEU A 107 2.86 21.12 -0.59
C LEU A 107 3.38 21.40 0.82
N TYR A 108 4.53 20.81 1.22
CA TYR A 108 5.20 21.17 2.47
C TYR A 108 5.94 22.51 2.42
N GLY A 109 6.06 23.15 1.25
CA GLY A 109 6.74 24.44 1.06
C GLY A 109 8.09 24.36 0.33
N TYR A 110 8.53 23.19 -0.11
CA TYR A 110 9.72 23.06 -0.97
C TYR A 110 9.41 23.49 -2.42
N SER A 111 9.13 24.77 -2.64
CA SER A 111 8.64 25.31 -3.93
C SER A 111 9.74 25.73 -4.91
N ASN A 112 10.95 26.02 -4.43
CA ASN A 112 12.07 26.36 -5.31
C ASN A 112 12.64 25.10 -5.96
N GLN A 113 12.64 25.08 -7.30
CA GLN A 113 13.23 24.01 -8.09
C GLN A 113 14.75 24.20 -8.19
N LEU A 114 15.53 23.18 -7.86
CA LEU A 114 16.98 23.13 -8.05
C LEU A 114 17.33 22.10 -9.12
N ALA A 115 18.53 22.20 -9.70
CA ALA A 115 19.00 21.22 -10.68
C ALA A 115 19.05 19.79 -10.12
N ASP A 116 19.41 19.63 -8.85
CA ASP A 116 19.51 18.34 -8.17
C ASP A 116 18.55 18.18 -6.97
N GLY A 117 17.50 19.01 -6.85
CA GLY A 117 16.67 18.99 -5.66
C GLY A 117 15.52 19.98 -5.63
N LEU A 118 14.96 20.15 -4.45
CA LEU A 118 13.96 21.16 -4.10
C LEU A 118 14.44 21.90 -2.86
N SER A 119 14.10 23.18 -2.74
CA SER A 119 14.33 23.95 -1.51
C SER A 119 13.15 24.83 -1.14
N PHE A 120 13.15 25.27 0.12
CA PHE A 120 12.35 26.42 0.53
C PHE A 120 12.85 27.70 -0.18
N PRO A 121 11.96 28.67 -0.45
CA PRO A 121 12.33 30.02 -0.86
C PRO A 121 13.23 30.72 0.16
N ASP A 122 14.11 31.61 -0.32
CA ASP A 122 15.10 32.28 0.53
C ASP A 122 14.47 33.23 1.55
N ASP A 123 13.31 33.80 1.23
CA ASP A 123 12.52 34.70 2.09
C ASP A 123 11.75 33.95 3.21
N VAL A 124 11.55 32.64 3.06
CA VAL A 124 10.89 31.84 4.09
C VAL A 124 11.90 31.47 5.17
N THR A 125 11.76 31.99 6.39
CA THR A 125 12.66 31.67 7.51
C THR A 125 12.27 30.39 8.24
N ASP A 126 10.96 30.16 8.37
CA ASP A 126 10.36 29.01 9.04
C ASP A 126 9.25 28.40 8.17
N PRO A 127 9.03 27.07 8.24
CA PRO A 127 7.92 26.45 7.53
C PRO A 127 6.58 26.92 8.12
N ASP A 128 5.54 26.96 7.28
CA ASP A 128 4.16 27.06 7.76
C ASP A 128 3.79 25.73 8.44
N VAL A 129 3.98 25.68 9.75
CA VAL A 129 3.75 24.48 10.56
C VAL A 129 2.30 24.01 10.48
N GLY A 130 1.34 24.93 10.34
CA GLY A 130 -0.08 24.58 10.21
C GLY A 130 -0.37 23.86 8.90
N CYS A 131 0.11 24.43 7.79
CA CYS A 131 0.00 23.81 6.46
C CYS A 131 0.72 22.45 6.41
N VAL A 132 1.96 22.40 6.90
CA VAL A 132 2.75 21.16 6.94
C VAL A 132 2.05 20.09 7.76
N ALA A 133 1.50 20.42 8.94
CA ALA A 133 0.78 19.46 9.78
C ALA A 133 -0.46 18.90 9.09
N ALA A 134 -1.23 19.74 8.39
CA ALA A 134 -2.41 19.31 7.63
C ALA A 134 -2.02 18.32 6.51
N VAL A 135 -1.01 18.64 5.70
CA VAL A 135 -0.52 17.74 4.63
C VAL A 135 0.05 16.46 5.23
N THR A 136 0.78 16.54 6.35
CA THR A 136 1.36 15.38 7.03
C THR A 136 0.27 14.44 7.52
N LEU A 137 -0.82 14.98 8.08
CA LEU A 137 -1.96 14.20 8.53
C LEU A 137 -2.59 13.41 7.37
N GLU A 138 -2.81 14.04 6.21
CA GLU A 138 -3.33 13.36 5.02
C GLU A 138 -2.39 12.24 4.54
N VAL A 139 -1.08 12.50 4.52
CA VAL A 139 -0.05 11.48 4.18
C VAL A 139 -0.09 10.30 5.15
N MET A 140 -0.22 10.56 6.44
CA MET A 140 -0.34 9.53 7.49
C MET A 140 -1.62 8.72 7.32
N SER A 141 -2.77 9.38 7.16
CA SER A 141 -4.07 8.74 6.96
C SER A 141 -4.03 7.80 5.75
N LEU A 142 -3.56 8.30 4.60
CA LEU A 142 -3.43 7.50 3.39
C LEU A 142 -2.49 6.30 3.58
N ARG A 143 -1.36 6.49 4.29
CA ARG A 143 -0.45 5.38 4.59
C ARG A 143 -1.13 4.29 5.43
N ILE A 144 -1.89 4.68 6.45
CA ILE A 144 -2.61 3.75 7.33
C ILE A 144 -3.68 2.99 6.52
N GLU A 145 -4.45 3.68 5.69
CA GLU A 145 -5.43 3.06 4.78
C GLU A 145 -4.77 2.04 3.84
N LEU A 146 -3.64 2.40 3.25
CA LEU A 146 -2.86 1.50 2.38
C LEU A 146 -2.30 0.30 3.14
N GLU A 147 -1.83 0.47 4.37
CA GLU A 147 -1.37 -0.63 5.21
C GLU A 147 -2.51 -1.60 5.56
N MET A 148 -3.72 -1.08 5.80
CA MET A 148 -4.91 -1.89 5.98
C MET A 148 -5.27 -2.65 4.70
N LEU A 149 -5.26 -1.98 3.54
CA LEU A 149 -5.52 -2.60 2.25
C LEU A 149 -4.51 -3.72 1.93
N ILE A 150 -3.23 -3.47 2.14
CA ILE A 150 -2.15 -4.46 1.96
C ILE A 150 -2.40 -5.70 2.83
N LYS A 151 -2.76 -5.51 4.10
CA LYS A 151 -3.08 -6.63 5.01
C LYS A 151 -4.27 -7.44 4.49
N VAL A 152 -5.35 -6.78 4.08
CA VAL A 152 -6.54 -7.44 3.52
C VAL A 152 -6.17 -8.22 2.25
N CYS A 153 -5.42 -7.62 1.33
CA CYS A 153 -4.96 -8.30 0.12
C CYS A 153 -4.13 -9.56 0.42
N VAL A 154 -3.23 -9.51 1.41
CA VAL A 154 -2.44 -10.67 1.84
C VAL A 154 -3.31 -11.75 2.49
N CYS A 155 -4.26 -11.37 3.35
CA CYS A 155 -5.18 -12.32 3.98
C CYS A 155 -6.06 -13.05 2.95
N VAL A 156 -6.63 -12.32 2.00
CA VAL A 156 -7.43 -12.91 0.91
C VAL A 156 -6.57 -13.83 0.06
N LEU A 157 -5.31 -13.47 -0.22
CA LEU A 157 -4.37 -14.33 -0.94
C LEU A 157 -4.10 -15.64 -0.19
N CYS A 158 -3.87 -15.58 1.13
CA CYS A 158 -3.65 -16.78 1.95
C CYS A 158 -4.87 -17.71 1.95
N ILE A 159 -6.07 -17.17 2.16
CA ILE A 159 -7.31 -17.94 2.15
C ILE A 159 -7.54 -18.56 0.76
N ALA A 160 -7.24 -17.82 -0.32
CA ALA A 160 -7.35 -18.32 -1.68
C ALA A 160 -6.45 -19.53 -1.93
N ILE A 161 -5.21 -19.51 -1.43
CA ILE A 161 -4.24 -20.60 -1.56
C ILE A 161 -4.69 -21.82 -0.74
N GLU A 162 -5.20 -21.60 0.48
CA GLU A 162 -5.73 -22.66 1.35
C GLU A 162 -6.95 -23.36 0.71
N LEU A 163 -7.88 -22.60 0.14
CA LEU A 163 -9.05 -23.14 -0.57
C LEU A 163 -8.68 -23.90 -1.86
N GLN A 164 -7.49 -23.68 -2.42
CA GLN A 164 -6.97 -24.42 -3.57
C GLN A 164 -6.19 -25.70 -3.20
N GLY A 165 -6.12 -26.07 -1.91
CA GLY A 165 -5.58 -27.36 -1.47
C GLY A 165 -4.06 -27.51 -1.60
N GLN A 166 -3.31 -26.42 -1.79
CA GLN A 166 -1.84 -26.43 -1.80
C GLN A 166 -1.35 -26.35 -0.34
N GLY A 167 -0.72 -27.43 0.16
CA GLY A 167 -0.36 -27.62 1.57
C GLY A 167 0.38 -26.45 2.24
N LEU A 168 0.02 -26.19 3.50
CA LEU A 168 0.43 -25.07 4.35
C LEU A 168 1.94 -24.90 4.62
N SER A 169 2.78 -25.92 4.40
CA SER A 169 4.13 -25.95 4.98
C SER A 169 5.13 -24.93 4.43
N THR A 170 4.91 -24.34 3.25
CA THR A 170 5.92 -23.45 2.63
C THR A 170 5.52 -21.97 2.63
N VAL A 171 4.21 -21.65 2.71
CA VAL A 171 3.71 -20.27 2.55
C VAL A 171 3.49 -19.57 3.90
N ALA A 172 3.05 -20.30 4.93
CA ALA A 172 2.87 -19.76 6.28
C ALA A 172 4.20 -19.27 6.89
N LEU A 173 5.33 -19.95 6.61
CA LEU A 173 6.65 -19.48 7.04
C LEU A 173 7.01 -18.14 6.39
N LYS A 174 6.75 -17.96 5.08
CA LYS A 174 7.08 -16.71 4.35
C LYS A 174 6.22 -15.51 4.77
N CYS A 175 4.93 -15.72 5.03
CA CYS A 175 4.05 -14.65 5.53
C CYS A 175 4.40 -14.24 6.96
N LYS A 176 4.80 -15.19 7.82
CA LYS A 176 5.20 -14.89 9.21
C LYS A 176 6.55 -14.17 9.29
N THR A 177 7.53 -14.51 8.44
CA THR A 177 8.82 -13.79 8.43
C THR A 177 8.69 -12.33 7.94
N GLN A 178 7.76 -12.03 7.02
CA GLN A 178 7.55 -10.66 6.54
C GLN A 178 6.75 -9.76 7.50
N MET A 179 5.91 -10.34 8.37
CA MET A 179 5.16 -9.60 9.38
C MET A 179 6.01 -9.27 10.62
N ASP A 180 6.84 -10.21 11.10
CA ASP A 180 7.64 -10.01 12.32
C ASP A 180 8.84 -9.06 12.14
N LEU A 181 9.44 -9.00 10.95
CA LEU A 181 10.63 -8.16 10.71
C LEU A 181 10.36 -6.65 10.66
N ARG A 182 9.08 -6.21 10.65
CA ARG A 182 8.72 -4.78 10.62
C ARG A 182 8.39 -4.20 12.00
N HIS A 183 8.15 -5.02 13.02
CA HIS A 183 7.95 -4.54 14.40
C HIS A 183 9.26 -4.32 15.18
N LEU A 184 10.41 -4.79 14.67
CA LEU A 184 11.71 -4.68 15.35
C LEU A 184 12.68 -3.62 14.78
N ARG A 185 12.22 -2.69 13.94
CA ARG A 185 13.00 -1.48 13.59
C ARG A 185 12.23 -0.18 13.84
N GLY A 186 11.77 -0.01 15.07
CA GLY A 186 11.82 1.30 15.70
C GLY A 186 13.30 1.66 15.96
N SER A 187 14.00 2.15 14.93
CA SER A 187 15.33 2.74 15.12
C SER A 187 15.20 4.24 14.98
N SER A 188 15.09 4.88 16.15
CA SER A 188 15.31 6.30 16.38
C SER A 188 16.73 6.66 15.92
N ARG A 189 16.90 6.94 14.64
CA ARG A 189 17.97 7.75 14.02
C ARG A 189 17.81 7.67 12.51
N VAL A 190 17.03 8.61 11.97
CA VAL A 190 17.32 9.07 10.60
C VAL A 190 18.72 9.69 10.69
N ARG A 191 19.71 9.05 10.06
CA ARG A 191 21.00 9.71 9.84
C ARG A 191 20.71 11.04 9.14
N PRO A 192 21.37 12.14 9.54
CA PRO A 192 21.17 13.42 8.90
C PRO A 192 21.36 13.23 7.39
N LEU A 193 20.35 13.64 6.62
CA LEU A 193 20.44 13.68 5.17
C LEU A 193 21.56 14.67 4.83
N LEU A 194 22.72 14.13 4.43
CA LEU A 194 23.83 14.86 3.81
C LEU A 194 23.46 15.24 2.38
#